data_AF-A0A845SQA7-F1
#
_entry.id   AF-A0A845SQA7-F1
#
_cell.length_a   1.000
_cell.length_b   1.000
_cell.length_c   1.000
_cell.angle_alpha   90.00
_cell.angle_beta   90.00
_cell.angle_gamma   90.00
#
_symmetry.space_group_name_H-M   'P 1'
#
loop_
_entity.id
_entity.type
_entity.pdbx_description
1 polymer ?
#
loop_
_entity_poly.entity_id
_entity_poly.type
_entity_poly.pdbx_seq_one_letter_code
_entity_poly.pdbx_strand_id
1 'polypeptide(L)'
;MTYCVAMRLSGGLVFASDSRTNAGVDHISTFRKLHVLHQDSERTLVLQSAGNLATTQSIINLLRLRAGDAERPNLLTVPTLFDAAGLIGETVREVIFRDSSAQQSGSSTDFSCSILLGGQIAGEGPRLFHIYPEGNFIEATEDTPYFQIGESKYGKPIIDRVLSYDTTLEQAMCCALISIDSTLRSNLSVGLPLDVMIYRRDSFASDEQYRITEQHPYFATIRKAWAEGLLNTFLQLPPLQLAVD
;
A
#
# COMPACT_ATOMS: atom_id res chain seq x y z
N MET A 1 10.80 7.53 2.84
CA MET A 1 11.43 6.19 3.00
C MET A 1 10.37 5.11 3.14
N THR A 2 9.51 4.95 2.14
CA THR A 2 8.44 3.92 2.09
C THR A 2 7.76 4.04 0.73
N TYR A 3 7.31 2.93 0.13
CA TYR A 3 6.34 2.95 -0.96
C TYR A 3 5.37 1.78 -0.81
N CYS A 4 4.07 2.09 -0.74
CA CYS A 4 2.99 1.10 -0.82
C CYS A 4 2.00 1.48 -1.91
N VAL A 5 1.42 0.48 -2.56
CA VAL A 5 0.33 0.62 -3.54
C VAL A 5 -0.75 -0.41 -3.28
N ALA A 6 -2.00 0.01 -3.45
CA ALA A 6 -3.19 -0.83 -3.45
C ALA A 6 -4.04 -0.52 -4.67
N MET A 7 -4.66 -1.56 -5.24
CA MET A 7 -5.51 -1.46 -6.43
C MET A 7 -6.84 -2.17 -6.17
N ARG A 8 -7.95 -1.54 -6.53
CA ARG A 8 -9.32 -2.06 -6.47
C ARG A 8 -9.85 -2.29 -7.86
N LEU A 9 -10.10 -3.55 -8.20
CA LEU A 9 -10.47 -4.01 -9.54
C LEU A 9 -11.78 -4.78 -9.49
N SER A 10 -12.37 -5.06 -10.66
CA SER A 10 -13.61 -5.83 -10.76
C SER A 10 -13.49 -7.23 -10.16
N GLY A 11 -12.32 -7.87 -10.32
CA GLY A 11 -11.99 -9.20 -9.81
C GLY A 11 -11.52 -9.28 -8.36
N GLY A 12 -11.24 -8.15 -7.70
CA GLY A 12 -10.71 -8.15 -6.33
C GLY A 12 -9.74 -7.01 -6.04
N LEU A 13 -8.75 -7.26 -5.18
CA LEU A 13 -7.77 -6.26 -4.73
C LEU A 13 -6.33 -6.77 -4.90
N VAL A 14 -5.40 -5.85 -5.15
CA VAL A 14 -3.96 -6.12 -5.22
C VAL A 14 -3.23 -5.17 -4.28
N PHE A 15 -2.29 -5.70 -3.50
CA PHE A 15 -1.48 -4.93 -2.55
C PHE A 15 0.00 -5.23 -2.74
N ALA A 16 0.83 -4.20 -2.69
CA ALA A 16 2.29 -4.35 -2.64
C ALA A 16 2.93 -3.25 -1.77
N SER A 17 3.78 -3.66 -0.84
CA SER A 17 4.50 -2.77 0.07
C SER A 17 5.99 -3.09 0.08
N ASP A 18 6.82 -2.06 0.01
CA ASP A 18 8.25 -2.18 0.33
C ASP A 18 8.47 -2.32 1.84
N SER A 19 9.70 -2.61 2.27
CA SER A 19 10.01 -2.80 3.70
C SER A 19 11.15 -1.95 4.24
N ARG A 20 11.85 -1.17 3.39
CA ARG A 20 12.87 -0.24 3.87
C ARG A 20 12.24 0.91 4.63
N THR A 21 12.74 1.19 5.81
CA THR A 21 12.14 2.18 6.72
C THR A 21 13.23 3.00 7.41
N ASN A 22 12.95 4.28 7.61
CA ASN A 22 13.77 5.16 8.45
C ASN A 22 13.31 5.02 9.90
N ALA A 23 14.17 4.48 10.77
CA ALA A 23 13.92 4.34 12.20
C ALA A 23 14.67 5.39 13.04
N GLY A 24 15.40 6.32 12.40
CA GLY A 24 16.20 7.35 13.05
C GLY A 24 17.40 7.77 12.20
N VAL A 25 18.13 8.79 12.66
CA VAL A 25 19.40 9.20 12.02
C VAL A 25 20.33 7.99 11.97
N ASP A 26 20.80 7.64 10.78
CA ASP A 26 21.64 6.46 10.48
C ASP A 26 21.02 5.07 10.76
N HIS A 27 19.72 5.00 11.07
CA HIS A 27 19.02 3.75 11.37
C HIS A 27 18.04 3.41 10.24
N ILE A 28 18.56 2.82 9.16
CA ILE A 28 17.75 2.26 8.06
C ILE A 28 17.58 0.76 8.30
N SER A 29 16.35 0.28 8.33
CA SER A 29 16.05 -1.11 8.68
C SER A 29 14.83 -1.64 7.92
N THR A 30 14.57 -2.93 8.08
CA THR A 30 13.49 -3.65 7.38
C THR A 30 12.31 -3.85 8.32
N PHE A 31 11.18 -3.21 8.02
CA PHE A 31 9.91 -3.39 8.74
C PHE A 31 8.78 -3.73 7.77
N ARG A 32 7.93 -4.68 8.16
CA ARG A 32 6.73 -5.03 7.38
C ARG A 32 5.75 -3.86 7.40
N LYS A 33 5.20 -3.53 6.22
CA LYS A 33 4.24 -2.44 6.00
C LYS A 33 2.94 -2.90 5.33
N LEU A 34 2.65 -4.20 5.41
CA LEU A 34 1.42 -4.83 4.98
C LEU A 34 0.96 -5.74 6.12
N HIS A 35 -0.23 -5.47 6.65
CA HIS A 35 -0.78 -6.18 7.81
C HIS A 35 -2.18 -6.69 7.45
N VAL A 36 -2.41 -7.97 7.70
CA VAL A 36 -3.70 -8.61 7.45
C VAL A 36 -4.40 -8.89 8.78
N LEU A 37 -5.67 -8.50 8.87
CA LEU A 37 -6.63 -8.99 9.86
C LEU A 37 -7.68 -9.80 9.12
N HIS A 38 -7.93 -11.00 9.59
CA HIS A 38 -8.73 -11.97 8.85
C HIS A 38 -9.60 -12.78 9.80
N GLN A 39 -10.84 -13.03 9.37
CA GLN A 39 -11.80 -13.92 9.99
C GLN A 39 -12.42 -14.78 8.89
N ASP A 40 -12.24 -16.10 9.01
CA ASP A 40 -12.64 -17.07 8.00
C ASP A 40 -14.09 -16.88 7.56
N SER A 41 -14.31 -16.87 6.23
CA SER A 41 -15.63 -16.74 5.58
C SER A 41 -16.43 -15.48 5.91
N GLU A 42 -15.82 -14.49 6.56
CA GLU A 42 -16.54 -13.30 7.04
C GLU A 42 -15.84 -12.00 6.67
N ARG A 43 -14.52 -11.86 6.90
CA ARG A 43 -13.80 -10.65 6.47
C ARG A 43 -12.31 -10.88 6.23
N THR A 44 -11.77 -10.10 5.30
CA THR A 44 -10.33 -9.94 5.09
C THR A 44 -10.02 -8.46 4.96
N LEU A 45 -9.20 -7.94 5.87
CA LEU A 45 -8.79 -6.55 5.94
C LEU A 45 -7.28 -6.45 5.80
N VAL A 46 -6.82 -5.59 4.91
CA VAL A 46 -5.41 -5.35 4.61
C VAL A 46 -5.10 -3.88 4.89
N LEU A 47 -4.10 -3.65 5.74
CA LEU A 47 -3.60 -2.32 6.07
C LEU A 47 -2.18 -2.16 5.56
N GLN A 48 -1.91 -1.09 4.83
CA GLN A 48 -0.56 -0.69 4.44
C GLN A 48 -0.18 0.63 5.10
N SER A 49 1.09 0.79 5.49
CA SER A 49 1.54 1.92 6.30
C SER A 49 2.69 2.70 5.66
N ALA A 50 2.66 4.03 5.81
CA ALA A 50 3.75 4.93 5.43
C ALA A 50 3.81 6.14 6.38
N GLY A 51 4.99 6.75 6.49
CA GLY A 51 5.24 7.90 7.37
C GLY A 51 6.01 7.50 8.63
N ASN A 52 5.73 8.16 9.75
CA ASN A 52 6.44 7.93 11.00
C ASN A 52 6.25 6.48 11.50
N LEU A 53 7.37 5.77 11.72
CA LEU A 53 7.34 4.36 12.12
C LEU A 53 6.72 4.15 13.50
N ALA A 54 7.00 5.02 14.47
CA ALA A 54 6.47 4.89 15.83
C ALA A 54 4.94 5.09 15.84
N THR A 55 4.45 6.06 15.07
CA THR A 55 3.02 6.33 14.88
C THR A 55 2.33 5.11 14.25
N THR A 56 2.82 4.64 13.11
CA THR A 56 2.21 3.51 12.39
C THR A 56 2.24 2.21 13.20
N GLN A 57 3.33 1.91 13.92
CA GLN A 57 3.38 0.75 14.81
C GLN A 57 2.41 0.88 15.99
N SER A 58 2.28 2.06 16.59
CA SER A 58 1.31 2.30 17.66
C SER A 58 -0.11 2.05 17.17
N ILE A 59 -0.48 2.57 16.00
CA ILE A 59 -1.80 2.37 15.38
C ILE A 59 -2.05 0.88 15.15
N ILE A 60 -1.15 0.18 14.44
CA ILE A 60 -1.32 -1.25 14.12
C ILE A 60 -1.43 -2.10 15.39
N ASN A 61 -0.61 -1.81 16.42
CA ASN A 61 -0.66 -2.53 17.69
C ASN A 61 -1.97 -2.27 18.45
N LEU A 62 -2.44 -1.02 18.51
CA LEU A 62 -3.73 -0.68 19.14
C LEU A 62 -4.90 -1.37 18.44
N LEU A 63 -4.92 -1.35 17.11
CA LEU A 63 -5.97 -2.00 16.32
C LEU A 63 -5.99 -3.51 16.56
N ARG A 64 -4.82 -4.16 16.62
CA ARG A 64 -4.70 -5.60 16.94
C ARG A 64 -5.12 -5.93 18.37
N LEU A 65 -4.70 -5.11 19.32
CA LEU A 65 -5.08 -5.29 20.73
C LEU A 65 -6.60 -5.19 20.89
N ARG A 66 -7.21 -4.17 20.29
CA ARG A 66 -8.67 -3.93 20.32
C ARG A 66 -9.45 -5.01 19.58
N ALA A 67 -8.89 -5.62 18.54
CA ALA A 67 -9.52 -6.73 17.82
C ALA A 67 -9.78 -7.97 18.70
N GLY A 68 -9.08 -8.11 19.83
CA GLY A 68 -9.34 -9.16 20.83
C GLY A 68 -10.45 -8.84 21.83
N ASP A 69 -11.01 -7.62 21.82
CA ASP A 69 -12.03 -7.17 22.77
C ASP A 69 -13.41 -7.08 22.08
N ALA A 70 -14.24 -8.11 22.28
CA ALA A 70 -15.57 -8.20 21.67
C ALA A 70 -16.57 -7.15 22.20
N GLU A 71 -16.30 -6.55 23.37
CA GLU A 71 -17.20 -5.58 24.01
C GLU A 71 -17.01 -4.16 23.47
N ARG A 72 -16.02 -3.95 22.58
CA ARG A 72 -15.73 -2.67 21.95
C ARG A 72 -15.78 -2.77 20.42
N PRO A 73 -16.28 -1.73 19.73
CA PRO A 73 -16.12 -1.63 18.29
C PRO A 73 -14.65 -1.75 17.89
N ASN A 74 -14.35 -2.72 17.02
CA ASN A 74 -13.02 -3.04 16.56
C ASN A 74 -13.05 -3.55 15.10
N LEU A 75 -11.89 -3.72 14.47
CA LEU A 75 -11.82 -4.11 13.06
C LEU A 75 -12.48 -5.47 12.73
N LEU A 76 -12.68 -6.35 13.72
CA LEU A 76 -13.38 -7.62 13.56
C LEU A 76 -14.87 -7.55 13.90
N THR A 77 -15.37 -6.42 14.41
CA THR A 77 -16.79 -6.27 14.80
C THR A 77 -17.52 -5.15 14.06
N VAL A 78 -16.81 -4.20 13.44
CA VAL A 78 -17.42 -3.14 12.62
C VAL A 78 -18.24 -3.74 11.46
N PRO A 79 -19.39 -3.14 11.11
CA PRO A 79 -20.31 -3.75 10.15
C PRO A 79 -19.93 -3.50 8.68
N THR A 80 -19.17 -2.44 8.38
CA THR A 80 -18.75 -2.11 7.01
C THR A 80 -17.29 -1.66 6.94
N LEU A 81 -16.68 -1.73 5.76
CA LEU A 81 -15.32 -1.21 5.53
C LEU A 81 -15.24 0.31 5.71
N PHE A 82 -16.36 1.04 5.56
CA PHE A 82 -16.43 2.47 5.84
C PHE A 82 -16.28 2.75 7.34
N ASP A 83 -16.94 1.95 8.19
CA ASP A 83 -16.79 2.04 9.64
C ASP A 83 -15.37 1.64 10.08
N ALA A 84 -14.76 0.66 9.41
CA ALA A 84 -13.35 0.32 9.60
C ALA A 84 -12.41 1.50 9.28
N ALA A 85 -12.67 2.23 8.17
CA ALA A 85 -11.91 3.43 7.82
C ALA A 85 -12.09 4.55 8.86
N GLY A 86 -13.31 4.74 9.37
CA GLY A 86 -13.62 5.64 10.48
C GLY A 86 -12.82 5.34 11.74
N LEU A 87 -12.85 4.07 12.18
CA LEU A 87 -12.13 3.60 13.37
C LEU A 87 -10.60 3.78 13.23
N ILE A 88 -10.06 3.51 12.04
CA ILE A 88 -8.63 3.72 11.76
C ILE A 88 -8.30 5.22 11.82
N GLY A 89 -9.14 6.07 11.22
CA GLY A 89 -8.98 7.53 11.28
C GLY A 89 -9.02 8.09 12.71
N GLU A 90 -9.90 7.57 13.56
CA GLU A 90 -9.93 7.89 15.00
C GLU A 90 -8.64 7.46 15.70
N THR A 91 -8.16 6.25 15.41
CA THR A 91 -6.93 5.72 16.00
C THR A 91 -5.69 6.51 15.54
N VAL A 92 -5.67 6.99 14.29
CA VAL A 92 -4.63 7.90 13.77
C VAL A 92 -4.60 9.19 14.59
N ARG A 93 -5.76 9.84 14.78
CA ARG A 93 -5.86 11.07 15.57
C ARG A 93 -5.45 10.85 17.03
N GLU A 94 -5.88 9.75 17.63
CA GLU A 94 -5.54 9.37 19.00
C GLU A 94 -4.01 9.29 19.20
N VAL A 95 -3.32 8.56 18.34
CA VAL A 95 -1.87 8.34 18.44
C VAL A 95 -1.11 9.64 18.17
N ILE A 96 -1.45 10.35 17.09
CA ILE A 96 -0.78 11.63 16.76
C ILE A 96 -0.98 12.65 17.89
N PHE A 97 -2.19 12.77 18.44
CA PHE A 97 -2.46 13.67 19.55
C PHE A 97 -1.63 13.30 20.79
N ARG A 98 -1.62 12.01 21.17
CA ARG A 98 -0.84 11.51 22.30
C ARG A 98 0.65 11.86 22.15
N ASP A 99 1.24 11.56 21.00
CA ASP A 99 2.69 11.69 20.80
C ASP A 99 3.12 13.15 20.60
N SER A 100 2.29 13.97 19.94
CA SER A 100 2.54 15.41 19.79
C SER A 100 2.38 16.17 21.12
N SER A 101 1.44 15.77 21.98
CA SER A 101 1.24 16.41 23.29
C SER A 101 2.42 16.23 24.25
N ALA A 102 3.21 15.17 24.06
CA ALA A 102 4.41 14.90 24.84
C ALA A 102 5.67 15.61 24.29
N GLN A 103 5.54 16.35 23.19
CA GLN A 103 6.67 17.00 22.54
C GLN A 103 7.17 18.21 23.35
N GLN A 104 8.49 18.24 23.61
CA GLN A 104 9.12 19.36 24.29
C GLN A 104 9.07 20.63 23.44
N SER A 105 8.85 21.78 24.09
CA SER A 105 8.86 23.10 23.45
C SER A 105 10.13 23.30 22.61
N GLY A 106 9.97 23.52 21.30
CA GLY A 106 11.06 23.76 20.35
C GLY A 106 11.49 22.56 19.50
N SER A 107 10.90 21.38 19.70
CA SER A 107 11.06 20.24 18.79
C SER A 107 10.14 20.36 17.57
N SER A 108 10.60 19.92 16.39
CA SER A 108 9.86 19.93 15.13
C SER A 108 9.69 18.53 14.52
N THR A 109 9.63 17.49 15.36
CA THR A 109 9.41 16.10 14.94
C THR A 109 8.05 15.96 14.24
N ASP A 110 8.05 15.36 13.06
CA ASP A 110 6.85 15.01 12.32
C ASP A 110 6.37 13.60 12.71
N PHE A 111 5.16 13.52 13.26
CA PHE A 111 4.49 12.28 13.66
C PHE A 111 3.45 11.80 12.64
N SER A 112 3.34 12.47 11.48
CA SER A 112 2.35 12.16 10.47
C SER A 112 2.54 10.75 9.86
N CYS A 113 1.43 10.16 9.47
CA CYS A 113 1.40 8.90 8.74
C CYS A 113 0.19 8.81 7.82
N SER A 114 0.25 7.91 6.85
CA SER A 114 -0.86 7.57 5.96
C SER A 114 -1.06 6.07 5.95
N ILE A 115 -2.32 5.64 5.88
CA ILE A 115 -2.70 4.23 5.86
C ILE A 115 -3.55 3.98 4.62
N LEU A 116 -3.28 2.90 3.90
CA LEU A 116 -4.24 2.32 2.96
C LEU A 116 -4.99 1.20 3.66
N LEU A 117 -6.31 1.19 3.54
CA LEU A 117 -7.19 0.13 4.03
C LEU A 117 -7.92 -0.47 2.84
N GLY A 118 -7.71 -1.74 2.54
CA GLY A 118 -8.50 -2.45 1.56
C GLY A 118 -9.00 -3.78 2.12
N GLY A 119 -10.09 -4.29 1.57
CA GLY A 119 -10.64 -5.55 2.03
C GLY A 119 -12.08 -5.77 1.62
N GLN A 120 -12.69 -6.75 2.25
CA GLN A 120 -14.09 -7.09 2.09
C GLN A 120 -14.65 -7.66 3.39
N ILE A 121 -15.86 -7.25 3.74
CA ILE A 121 -16.70 -7.82 4.80
C ILE A 121 -17.89 -8.51 4.13
N ALA A 122 -18.36 -9.62 4.68
CA ALA A 122 -19.49 -10.37 4.15
C ALA A 122 -20.74 -9.47 4.04
N GLY A 123 -21.36 -9.47 2.86
CA GLY A 123 -22.51 -8.62 2.55
C GLY A 123 -22.18 -7.33 1.79
N GLU A 124 -20.90 -6.96 1.66
CA GLU A 124 -20.44 -5.88 0.79
C GLU A 124 -19.42 -6.38 -0.26
N GLY A 125 -19.22 -5.59 -1.32
CA GLY A 125 -18.14 -5.85 -2.28
C GLY A 125 -16.77 -5.38 -1.77
N PRO A 126 -15.67 -5.70 -2.48
CA PRO A 126 -14.35 -5.19 -2.11
C PRO A 126 -14.27 -3.66 -2.19
N ARG A 127 -13.70 -3.04 -1.16
CA ARG A 127 -13.51 -1.58 -1.05
C ARG A 127 -12.07 -1.24 -0.69
N LEU A 128 -11.67 0.00 -0.97
CA LEU A 128 -10.30 0.48 -0.76
C LEU A 128 -10.32 1.96 -0.38
N PHE A 129 -9.63 2.31 0.70
CA PHE A 129 -9.58 3.64 1.29
C PHE A 129 -8.15 4.12 1.47
N HIS A 130 -7.97 5.44 1.39
CA HIS A 130 -6.77 6.14 1.79
C HIS A 130 -7.08 7.04 2.99
N ILE A 131 -6.46 6.74 4.13
CA ILE A 131 -6.57 7.49 5.38
C ILE A 131 -5.40 8.46 5.48
N TYR A 132 -5.73 9.75 5.62
CA TYR A 132 -4.77 10.85 5.74
C TYR A 132 -4.33 11.08 7.20
N PRO A 133 -3.26 11.87 7.43
CA PRO A 133 -2.78 12.19 8.78
C PRO A 133 -3.84 12.84 9.69
N GLU A 134 -4.79 13.56 9.12
CA GLU A 134 -5.90 14.20 9.84
C GLU A 134 -6.99 13.18 10.27
N GLY A 135 -6.87 11.93 9.81
CA GLY A 135 -7.79 10.84 10.09
C GLY A 135 -9.11 10.91 9.30
N ASN A 136 -9.22 11.82 8.34
CA ASN A 136 -10.21 11.74 7.27
C ASN A 136 -9.70 10.80 6.16
N PHE A 137 -10.58 10.43 5.22
CA PHE A 137 -10.26 9.45 4.20
C PHE A 137 -11.07 9.65 2.92
N ILE A 138 -10.56 9.07 1.84
CA ILE A 138 -11.26 8.93 0.54
C ILE A 138 -11.33 7.46 0.13
N GLU A 139 -12.26 7.14 -0.77
CA GLU A 139 -12.48 5.80 -1.29
C GLU A 139 -12.13 5.70 -2.78
N ALA A 140 -11.55 4.57 -3.19
CA ALA A 140 -11.23 4.28 -4.58
C ALA A 140 -12.49 3.96 -5.38
N THR A 141 -12.64 4.59 -6.54
CA THR A 141 -13.75 4.38 -7.47
C THR A 141 -13.29 3.61 -8.70
N GLU A 142 -14.18 3.37 -9.65
CA GLU A 142 -13.80 2.79 -10.95
C GLU A 142 -12.89 3.77 -11.74
N ASP A 143 -13.16 5.08 -11.65
CA ASP A 143 -12.35 6.13 -12.29
C ASP A 143 -10.98 6.31 -11.63
N THR A 144 -10.88 6.04 -10.33
CA THR A 144 -9.62 6.10 -9.57
C THR A 144 -9.42 4.79 -8.80
N PRO A 145 -9.02 3.71 -9.50
CA PRO A 145 -9.04 2.35 -8.95
C PRO A 145 -7.78 1.98 -8.16
N TYR A 146 -6.95 2.95 -7.77
CA TYR A 146 -5.74 2.67 -7.00
C TYR A 146 -5.34 3.84 -6.11
N PHE A 147 -4.61 3.52 -5.04
CA PHE A 147 -3.94 4.52 -4.20
C PHE A 147 -2.48 4.15 -3.96
N GLN A 148 -1.68 5.17 -3.68
CA GLN A 148 -0.26 5.04 -3.34
C GLN A 148 0.04 5.89 -2.11
N ILE A 149 0.93 5.41 -1.24
CA ILE A 149 1.46 6.15 -0.08
C ILE A 149 2.99 6.06 -0.03
N GLY A 150 3.64 7.10 0.52
CA GLY A 150 5.10 7.23 0.53
C GLY A 150 5.67 7.83 -0.77
N GLU A 151 6.83 7.34 -1.23
CA GLU A 151 7.56 7.79 -2.44
C GLU A 151 6.91 7.27 -3.73
N SER A 152 5.71 7.74 -4.02
CA SER A 152 4.84 7.18 -5.07
C SER A 152 5.10 7.68 -6.49
N LYS A 153 5.75 8.84 -6.64
CA LYS A 153 5.84 9.56 -7.93
C LYS A 153 6.57 8.79 -9.03
N TYR A 154 7.61 8.03 -8.69
CA TYR A 154 8.44 7.29 -9.66
C TYR A 154 7.67 6.14 -10.32
N GLY A 155 6.84 5.45 -9.53
CA GLY A 155 6.05 4.30 -9.97
C GLY A 155 4.68 4.65 -10.54
N LYS A 156 4.23 5.90 -10.42
CA LYS A 156 2.91 6.34 -10.90
C LYS A 156 2.72 6.24 -12.42
N PRO A 157 3.68 6.64 -13.28
CA PRO A 157 3.46 6.69 -14.72
C PRO A 157 3.21 5.34 -15.40
N ILE A 158 3.62 4.22 -14.81
CA ILE A 158 3.27 2.90 -15.37
C ILE A 158 1.83 2.54 -15.01
N ILE A 159 1.41 2.81 -13.77
CA ILE A 159 0.04 2.54 -13.30
C ILE A 159 -0.96 3.33 -14.15
N ASP A 160 -0.73 4.64 -14.32
CA ASP A 160 -1.59 5.51 -15.14
C ASP A 160 -1.73 5.06 -16.60
N ARG A 161 -0.78 4.28 -17.12
CA ARG A 161 -0.77 3.85 -18.53
C ARG A 161 -1.42 2.50 -18.78
N VAL A 162 -1.42 1.60 -17.78
CA VAL A 162 -1.76 0.19 -18.00
C VAL A 162 -2.86 -0.33 -17.08
N LEU A 163 -3.11 0.35 -15.95
CA LEU A 163 -4.12 -0.08 -14.99
C LEU A 163 -5.48 0.55 -15.33
N SER A 164 -6.51 -0.29 -15.32
CA SER A 164 -7.92 0.09 -15.36
C SER A 164 -8.71 -0.78 -14.39
N TYR A 165 -9.95 -0.42 -14.06
CA TYR A 165 -10.78 -1.22 -13.15
C TYR A 165 -10.98 -2.68 -13.61
N ASP A 166 -10.95 -2.92 -14.93
CA ASP A 166 -11.14 -4.26 -15.53
C ASP A 166 -9.84 -5.04 -15.76
N THR A 167 -8.68 -4.49 -15.39
CA THR A 167 -7.40 -5.20 -15.46
C THR A 167 -7.44 -6.46 -14.58
N THR A 168 -6.90 -7.59 -15.06
CA THR A 168 -6.87 -8.82 -14.26
C THR A 168 -5.95 -8.69 -13.05
N LEU A 169 -6.20 -9.45 -11.97
CA LEU A 169 -5.41 -9.38 -10.73
C LEU A 169 -3.93 -9.68 -10.97
N GLU A 170 -3.63 -10.66 -11.82
CA GLU A 170 -2.26 -11.05 -12.14
C GLU A 170 -1.53 -9.95 -12.94
N GLN A 171 -2.21 -9.31 -13.89
CA GLN A 171 -1.66 -8.17 -14.64
C GLN A 171 -1.45 -6.94 -13.74
N ALA A 172 -2.40 -6.67 -12.84
CA ALA A 172 -2.29 -5.59 -11.87
C ALA A 172 -1.15 -5.82 -10.88
N MET A 173 -0.94 -7.06 -10.41
CA MET A 173 0.24 -7.41 -9.61
C MET A 173 1.54 -7.20 -10.39
N CYS A 174 1.60 -7.60 -11.66
CA CYS A 174 2.77 -7.30 -12.50
C CYS A 174 3.02 -5.78 -12.63
N CYS A 175 1.95 -5.00 -12.84
CA CYS A 175 2.02 -3.54 -12.87
C CYS A 175 2.55 -2.97 -11.55
N ALA A 176 2.08 -3.45 -10.40
CA ALA A 176 2.55 -3.03 -9.09
C ALA A 176 4.05 -3.34 -8.89
N LEU A 177 4.52 -4.52 -9.32
CA LEU A 177 5.92 -4.90 -9.22
C LEU A 177 6.83 -4.05 -10.12
N ILE A 178 6.41 -3.73 -11.34
CA ILE A 178 7.13 -2.83 -12.25
C ILE A 178 7.16 -1.39 -11.71
N SER A 179 6.05 -0.96 -11.13
CA SER A 179 5.94 0.33 -10.43
C SER A 179 6.97 0.42 -9.30
N ILE A 180 7.10 -0.64 -8.49
CA ILE A 180 8.10 -0.71 -7.43
C ILE A 180 9.54 -0.82 -7.99
N ASP A 181 9.80 -1.57 -9.06
CA ASP A 181 11.14 -1.62 -9.67
C ASP A 181 11.62 -0.23 -10.11
N SER A 182 10.73 0.53 -10.74
CA SER A 182 11.02 1.91 -11.17
C SER A 182 11.39 2.78 -9.96
N THR A 183 10.64 2.66 -8.87
CA THR A 183 10.94 3.39 -7.63
C THR A 183 12.24 2.94 -6.97
N LEU A 184 12.49 1.62 -6.87
CA LEU A 184 13.73 1.05 -6.30
C LEU A 184 14.98 1.56 -7.02
N ARG A 185 14.92 1.70 -8.35
CA ARG A 185 16.04 2.18 -9.17
C ARG A 185 16.30 3.68 -9.03
N SER A 186 15.27 4.45 -8.69
CA SER A 186 15.33 5.92 -8.70
C SER A 186 15.33 6.55 -7.30
N ASN A 187 15.05 5.79 -6.24
CA ASN A 187 14.99 6.31 -4.87
C ASN A 187 15.44 5.26 -3.85
N LEU A 188 16.59 5.51 -3.20
CA LEU A 188 17.20 4.59 -2.21
C LEU A 188 16.38 4.42 -0.93
N SER A 189 15.37 5.26 -0.72
CA SER A 189 14.52 5.22 0.45
C SER A 189 13.45 4.12 0.41
N VAL A 190 13.30 3.47 -0.75
CA VAL A 190 12.46 2.30 -0.99
C VAL A 190 13.36 1.08 -1.16
N GLY A 191 12.95 -0.07 -0.63
CA GLY A 191 13.82 -1.25 -0.62
C GLY A 191 13.11 -2.57 -0.41
N LEU A 192 13.75 -3.61 -0.93
CA LEU A 192 13.39 -5.01 -0.69
C LEU A 192 13.66 -5.43 0.76
N PRO A 193 13.01 -6.50 1.25
CA PRO A 193 11.97 -7.29 0.58
C PRO A 193 10.65 -6.54 0.37
N LEU A 194 9.78 -7.05 -0.51
CA LEU A 194 8.39 -6.63 -0.63
C LEU A 194 7.49 -7.63 0.07
N ASP A 195 6.41 -7.15 0.69
CA ASP A 195 5.28 -7.97 1.09
C ASP A 195 4.12 -7.63 0.13
N VAL A 196 3.57 -8.65 -0.54
CA VAL A 196 2.51 -8.49 -1.56
C VAL A 196 1.35 -9.43 -1.29
N MET A 197 0.15 -9.05 -1.73
CA MET A 197 -1.06 -9.87 -1.58
C MET A 197 -1.99 -9.70 -2.78
N ILE A 198 -2.56 -10.80 -3.25
CA ILE A 198 -3.74 -10.81 -4.12
C ILE A 198 -4.95 -11.20 -3.28
N TYR A 199 -6.02 -10.44 -3.38
CA TYR A 199 -7.30 -10.78 -2.77
C TYR A 199 -8.33 -10.96 -3.88
N ARG A 200 -8.92 -12.16 -3.96
CA ARG A 200 -9.96 -12.45 -4.94
C ARG A 200 -11.33 -12.09 -4.35
N ARG A 201 -12.14 -11.38 -5.13
CA ARG A 201 -13.49 -10.98 -4.73
C ARG A 201 -14.29 -12.18 -4.22
N ASP A 202 -15.00 -11.97 -3.11
CA ASP A 202 -15.87 -12.94 -2.43
C ASP A 202 -15.16 -14.20 -1.90
N SER A 203 -13.82 -14.28 -1.94
CA SER A 203 -13.09 -15.44 -1.43
C SER A 203 -12.98 -15.43 0.09
N PHE A 204 -12.93 -14.23 0.69
CA PHE A 204 -12.56 -14.01 2.10
C PHE A 204 -11.25 -14.71 2.50
N ALA A 205 -10.40 -15.09 1.55
CA ALA A 205 -9.15 -15.79 1.81
C ALA A 205 -8.01 -14.81 2.07
N SER A 206 -6.95 -15.29 2.73
CA SER A 206 -5.72 -14.53 2.97
C SER A 206 -4.45 -15.31 2.62
N ASP A 207 -4.56 -16.33 1.77
CA ASP A 207 -3.49 -17.29 1.45
C ASP A 207 -2.54 -16.83 0.33
N GLU A 208 -3.02 -16.02 -0.62
CA GLU A 208 -2.21 -15.43 -1.70
C GLU A 208 -1.33 -14.25 -1.21
N GLN A 209 -0.60 -14.46 -0.12
CA GLN A 209 0.39 -13.54 0.44
C GLN A 209 1.82 -14.04 0.14
N TYR A 210 2.66 -13.14 -0.38
CA TYR A 210 4.02 -13.50 -0.76
C TYR A 210 5.03 -12.46 -0.27
N ARG A 211 6.23 -12.94 0.08
CA ARG A 211 7.38 -12.09 0.38
C ARG A 211 8.40 -12.19 -0.74
N ILE A 212 8.64 -11.08 -1.43
CA ILE A 212 9.56 -10.99 -2.57
C ILE A 212 10.90 -10.47 -2.07
N THR A 213 11.90 -11.34 -2.03
CA THR A 213 13.29 -10.97 -1.70
C THR A 213 14.07 -10.61 -2.97
N GLU A 214 15.32 -10.17 -2.81
CA GLU A 214 16.25 -9.94 -3.92
C GLU A 214 16.48 -11.20 -4.77
N GLN A 215 16.37 -12.38 -4.18
CA GLN A 215 16.60 -13.67 -4.84
C GLN A 215 15.32 -14.26 -5.46
N HIS A 216 14.19 -13.56 -5.40
CA HIS A 216 12.92 -14.10 -5.91
C HIS A 216 12.97 -14.26 -7.44
N PRO A 217 12.85 -15.50 -7.96
CA PRO A 217 13.15 -15.80 -9.37
C PRO A 217 12.24 -15.06 -10.33
N TYR A 218 10.92 -15.05 -10.05
CA TYR A 218 9.97 -14.34 -10.89
C TYR A 218 10.22 -12.82 -10.91
N PHE A 219 10.62 -12.24 -9.78
CA PHE A 219 10.88 -10.81 -9.71
C PHE A 219 12.12 -10.44 -10.53
N ALA A 220 13.17 -11.25 -10.47
CA ALA A 220 14.34 -11.09 -11.35
C ALA A 220 13.96 -11.20 -12.84
N THR A 221 13.12 -12.18 -13.20
CA THR A 221 12.65 -12.37 -14.59
C THR A 221 11.88 -11.17 -15.11
N ILE A 222 10.86 -10.69 -14.39
CA ILE A 222 10.03 -9.57 -14.89
C ILE A 222 10.84 -8.27 -14.97
N ARG A 223 11.75 -8.01 -14.03
CA ARG A 223 12.63 -6.82 -14.06
C ARG A 223 13.54 -6.83 -15.27
N LYS A 224 14.12 -8.00 -15.59
CA LYS A 224 14.96 -8.18 -16.78
C LYS A 224 14.14 -7.99 -18.06
N ALA A 225 13.01 -8.68 -18.18
CA ALA A 225 12.14 -8.61 -19.35
C ALA A 225 11.62 -7.18 -19.59
N TRP A 226 11.24 -6.46 -18.53
CA TRP A 226 10.80 -5.07 -18.60
C TRP A 226 11.91 -4.13 -19.10
N ALA A 227 13.13 -4.26 -18.55
CA ALA A 227 14.26 -3.45 -18.96
C ALA A 227 14.65 -3.68 -20.43
N GLU A 228 14.68 -4.94 -20.86
CA GLU A 228 14.97 -5.32 -22.25
C GLU A 228 13.88 -4.82 -23.21
N GLY A 229 12.60 -4.96 -22.83
CA GLY A 229 11.47 -4.48 -23.62
C GLY A 229 11.47 -2.95 -23.80
N LEU A 230 11.74 -2.20 -22.72
CA LEU A 230 11.86 -0.74 -22.79
C LEU A 230 13.01 -0.30 -23.70
N LEU A 231 14.19 -0.93 -23.57
CA LEU A 231 15.34 -0.61 -24.41
C LEU A 231 15.04 -0.89 -25.89
N ASN A 232 14.45 -2.05 -26.19
CA ASN A 232 14.09 -2.42 -27.55
C ASN A 232 13.07 -1.44 -28.16
N THR A 233 12.06 -1.06 -27.39
CA THR A 233 11.06 -0.07 -27.83
C THR A 233 11.70 1.29 -28.11
N PHE A 234 12.59 1.74 -27.22
CA PHE A 234 13.29 3.01 -27.37
C PHE A 234 14.17 3.05 -28.63
N LEU A 235 14.90 1.98 -28.91
CA LEU A 235 15.76 1.87 -30.09
C LEU A 235 14.98 1.80 -31.42
N GLN A 236 13.70 1.46 -31.36
CA GLN A 236 12.80 1.39 -32.52
C GLN A 236 11.99 2.68 -32.74
N LEU A 237 12.16 3.70 -31.89
CA LEU A 237 11.49 4.98 -32.09
C LEU A 237 11.92 5.62 -33.42
N PRO A 238 11.01 6.32 -34.11
CA PRO A 238 11.36 7.04 -35.32
C PRO A 238 12.48 8.05 -35.03
N PRO A 239 13.40 8.28 -35.99
CA PRO A 239 14.45 9.27 -35.82
C PRO A 239 13.83 10.65 -35.58
N LEU A 240 14.47 11.42 -34.70
CA LEU A 240 14.00 12.75 -34.33
C LEU A 240 13.98 13.69 -35.56
N GLN A 241 12.80 14.17 -35.94
CA GLN A 241 12.60 15.19 -36.97
C GLN A 241 11.98 16.43 -36.33
N LEU A 242 12.81 17.43 -36.03
CA LEU A 242 12.39 18.69 -35.40
C LEU A 242 12.18 19.85 -36.39
N ALA A 243 12.72 19.72 -37.60
CA ALA A 243 12.41 20.65 -38.66
C ALA A 243 10.98 20.38 -39.13
N VAL A 244 10.13 21.39 -39.01
CA VAL A 244 8.80 21.43 -39.63
C VAL A 244 8.97 22.29 -40.87
N ASP A 245 8.73 21.73 -42.06
CA ASP A 245 8.65 22.48 -43.31
C ASP A 245 7.46 23.46 -43.30
#